data_AF-A0A9P7Z861-F1
#
_entry.id   AF-A0A9P7Z861-F1
#
_cell.length_a   1.000
_cell.length_b   1.000
_cell.length_c   1.000
_cell.angle_alpha   90.00
_cell.angle_beta   90.00
_cell.angle_gamma   90.00
#
_symmetry.space_group_name_H-M   'P 1'
#
loop_
_entity.id
_entity.type
_entity.pdbx_description
1 polymer ?
#
loop_
_entity_poly.entity_id
_entity_poly.type
_entity_poly.pdbx_seq_one_letter_code
_entity_poly.pdbx_strand_id
1 'polypeptide(L)'
;MSPFSNYELNFEILEALGADLIHTPSTVQNSEGLTGDLKVVARDLRVLSELRESNVPKLRFTYENLSFETWTNGWGDTWEAVKRVDKANFGLCMDTFHITGWSYGDLTAPSGKFGHAADEFDETVGMVREIDPKIFYVQMVDMERIVSPLVKGHAFCVEGQRLRISWSRNARLFMYEED
;
A
#
# COMPACT_ATOMS: atom_id res chain seq x y z
N MET A 1 14.04 4.34 24.57
CA MET A 1 13.39 3.08 24.15
C MET A 1 13.50 3.01 22.64
N SER A 2 13.93 1.89 22.06
CA SER A 2 13.90 1.75 20.59
C SER A 2 12.46 1.98 20.13
N PRO A 3 12.19 2.75 19.05
CA PRO A 3 10.82 2.92 18.52
C PRO A 3 10.17 1.57 18.16
N PHE A 4 10.94 0.48 18.16
CA PHE A 4 10.50 -0.87 17.86
C PHE A 4 10.30 -1.78 19.10
N SER A 5 10.34 -1.27 20.33
CA SER A 5 10.11 -2.09 21.54
C SER A 5 8.74 -2.78 21.57
N ASN A 6 7.79 -2.30 20.77
CA ASN A 6 6.43 -2.85 20.66
C ASN A 6 6.31 -4.00 19.65
N TYR A 7 7.35 -4.33 18.87
CA TYR A 7 7.29 -5.41 17.88
C TYR A 7 7.60 -6.80 18.45
N GLU A 8 8.11 -6.89 19.68
CA GLU A 8 8.44 -8.17 20.31
C GLU A 8 7.24 -9.14 20.33
N LEU A 9 6.05 -8.64 20.71
CA LEU A 9 4.82 -9.43 20.67
C LEU A 9 4.44 -9.88 19.25
N ASN A 10 4.69 -9.04 18.23
CA ASN A 10 4.44 -9.41 16.85
C ASN A 10 5.38 -10.54 16.41
N PHE A 11 6.65 -10.51 16.82
CA PHE A 11 7.60 -11.57 16.52
C PHE A 11 7.23 -12.89 17.20
N GLU A 12 6.79 -12.86 18.46
CA GLU A 12 6.29 -14.05 19.17
C GLU A 12 5.11 -14.71 18.44
N ILE A 13 4.17 -13.90 17.93
CA ILE A 13 3.03 -14.39 17.13
C ILE A 13 3.53 -15.05 15.84
N LEU A 14 4.48 -14.43 15.12
CA LEU A 14 5.01 -14.97 13.87
C LEU A 14 5.75 -16.30 14.09
N GLU A 15 6.56 -16.39 15.16
CA GLU A 15 7.24 -17.61 15.54
C GLU A 15 6.25 -18.73 15.86
N ALA A 16 5.19 -18.43 16.62
CA ALA A 16 4.14 -19.40 16.93
C ALA A 16 3.38 -19.88 15.67
N LEU A 17 3.21 -19.01 14.67
CA LEU A 17 2.58 -19.34 13.40
C LEU A 17 3.54 -20.06 12.41
N GLY A 18 4.85 -20.03 12.66
CA GLY A 18 5.86 -20.41 11.67
C GLY A 18 5.86 -19.49 10.44
N ALA A 19 5.38 -18.25 10.59
CA ALA A 19 5.31 -17.28 9.52
C ALA A 19 6.66 -16.59 9.31
N ASP A 20 7.02 -16.34 8.05
CA ASP A 20 8.30 -15.73 7.67
C ASP A 20 8.15 -14.39 6.94
N LEU A 21 6.93 -13.88 6.78
CA LEU A 21 6.62 -12.66 6.05
C LEU A 21 5.80 -11.69 6.90
N ILE A 22 6.29 -10.46 7.01
CA ILE A 22 5.61 -9.34 7.69
C ILE A 22 5.13 -8.34 6.65
N HIS A 23 3.84 -8.01 6.70
CA HIS A 23 3.22 -6.97 5.87
C HIS A 23 3.21 -5.63 6.60
N THR A 24 3.74 -4.59 5.97
CA THR A 24 3.84 -3.24 6.54
C THR A 24 3.15 -2.22 5.63
N PRO A 25 1.90 -1.81 5.92
CA PRO A 25 1.24 -0.78 5.14
C PRO A 25 1.77 0.62 5.46
N SER A 26 1.68 1.51 4.48
CA SER A 26 1.90 2.94 4.69
C SER A 26 0.83 3.56 5.60
N THR A 27 1.10 4.76 6.11
CA THR A 27 0.20 5.41 7.08
C THR A 27 -0.75 6.38 6.40
N VAL A 28 -1.99 6.41 6.87
CA VAL A 28 -3.00 7.41 6.49
C VAL A 28 -3.10 8.55 7.49
N GLN A 29 -2.30 8.51 8.56
CA GLN A 29 -2.33 9.52 9.60
C GLN A 29 -1.57 10.77 9.14
N ASN A 30 -2.06 11.92 9.59
CA ASN A 30 -1.38 13.20 9.44
C ASN A 30 -1.20 13.79 10.85
N SER A 31 -0.11 13.37 11.50
CA SER A 31 0.24 13.77 12.85
C SER A 31 1.67 14.30 12.90
N GLU A 32 1.98 15.09 13.92
CA GLU A 32 3.35 15.54 14.17
C GLU A 32 4.30 14.34 14.29
N GLY A 33 5.48 14.45 13.67
CA GLY A 33 6.49 13.39 13.64
C GLY A 33 6.39 12.41 12.45
N LEU A 34 5.36 12.50 11.61
CA LEU A 34 5.31 11.78 10.33
C LEU A 34 5.94 12.61 9.21
N THR A 35 6.51 11.93 8.21
CA THR A 35 7.20 12.59 7.09
C THR A 35 6.97 11.85 5.78
N GLY A 36 6.91 12.62 4.69
CA GLY A 36 6.96 12.13 3.32
C GLY A 36 8.37 12.05 2.72
N ASP A 37 9.41 12.40 3.47
CA ASP A 37 10.78 12.30 2.97
C ASP A 37 11.17 10.83 2.78
N LEU A 38 11.21 10.39 1.52
CA LEU A 38 11.54 9.02 1.13
C LEU A 38 12.90 8.54 1.66
N LYS A 39 13.85 9.45 1.95
CA LYS A 39 15.12 9.06 2.59
C LYS A 39 14.91 8.61 4.03
N VAL A 40 14.05 9.32 4.76
CA VAL A 40 13.70 8.98 6.14
C VAL A 40 12.86 7.70 6.17
N VAL A 41 11.86 7.62 5.29
CA VAL A 41 11.00 6.42 5.15
C VAL A 41 11.86 5.18 4.85
N ALA A 42 12.74 5.24 3.84
CA ALA A 42 13.60 4.12 3.48
C ALA A 42 14.60 3.75 4.60
N ARG A 43 15.11 4.73 5.35
CA ARG A 43 15.95 4.46 6.52
C ARG A 43 15.18 3.67 7.58
N ASP A 44 13.96 4.09 7.90
CA ASP A 44 13.18 3.45 8.96
C ASP A 44 12.71 2.05 8.56
N LEU A 45 12.31 1.85 7.28
CA LEU A 45 12.01 0.54 6.71
C LEU A 45 13.24 -0.38 6.68
N ARG A 46 14.45 0.16 6.43
CA ARG A 46 15.70 -0.60 6.54
C ARG A 46 15.92 -1.07 7.97
N VAL A 47 15.78 -0.19 8.97
CA VAL A 47 15.93 -0.57 10.38
C VAL A 47 14.95 -1.71 10.73
N LEU A 48 13.71 -1.62 10.28
CA LEU A 48 12.72 -2.70 10.44
C LEU A 48 13.22 -4.03 9.88
N SER A 49 13.78 -4.03 8.65
CA SER A 49 14.30 -5.23 8.00
C SER A 49 15.50 -5.88 8.71
N GLU A 50 16.20 -5.11 9.56
CA GLU A 50 17.41 -5.51 10.28
C GLU A 50 17.10 -6.12 11.66
N LEU A 51 15.91 -5.87 12.23
CA LEU A 51 15.57 -6.24 13.62
C LEU A 51 15.73 -7.73 13.94
N ARG A 52 15.71 -8.60 12.94
CA ARG A 52 15.84 -10.06 13.05
C ARG A 52 16.59 -10.68 11.86
N GLU A 53 17.54 -9.95 11.28
CA GLU A 53 18.23 -10.40 10.06
C GLU A 53 18.98 -11.74 10.23
N SER A 54 19.43 -12.04 11.45
CA SER A 54 20.14 -13.28 11.81
C SER A 54 19.23 -14.42 12.29
N ASN A 55 17.91 -14.25 12.30
CA ASN A 55 16.97 -15.29 12.73
C ASN A 55 16.86 -16.43 11.71
N VAL A 56 16.43 -17.60 12.20
CA VAL A 56 16.12 -18.78 11.39
C VAL A 56 14.74 -19.30 11.80
N PRO A 57 13.72 -19.33 10.89
CA PRO A 57 13.78 -18.86 9.50
C PRO A 57 14.00 -17.34 9.40
N LYS A 58 14.58 -16.90 8.29
CA LYS A 58 14.86 -15.48 8.05
C LYS A 58 13.55 -14.73 7.80
N LEU A 59 13.27 -13.70 8.60
CA LEU A 59 12.10 -12.86 8.39
C LEU A 59 12.25 -12.01 7.12
N ARG A 60 11.17 -11.97 6.35
CA ARG A 60 10.96 -11.15 5.16
C ARG A 60 9.92 -10.07 5.48
N PHE A 61 10.04 -8.94 4.81
CA PHE A 61 9.21 -7.77 5.04
C PHE A 61 8.68 -7.24 3.71
N THR A 62 7.43 -6.79 3.70
CA THR A 62 6.81 -6.11 2.56
C THR A 62 6.32 -4.75 2.95
N TYR A 63 6.44 -3.81 2.02
CA TYR A 63 5.81 -2.50 2.11
C TYR A 63 4.60 -2.45 1.17
N GLU A 64 3.47 -1.99 1.68
CA GLU A 64 2.26 -1.72 0.90
C GLU A 64 2.00 -0.22 0.88
N ASN A 65 1.90 0.35 -0.32
CA ASN A 65 1.52 1.74 -0.49
C ASN A 65 0.02 1.87 -0.67
N LEU A 66 -0.67 2.42 0.33
CA LEU A 66 -2.10 2.66 0.21
C LEU A 66 -2.33 3.85 -0.74
N SER A 67 -3.19 3.70 -1.76
CA SER A 67 -3.54 4.80 -2.70
C SER A 67 -4.11 6.07 -2.04
N PHE A 68 -4.42 6.00 -0.76
CA PHE A 68 -4.95 7.08 0.06
C PHE A 68 -4.05 7.45 1.25
N GLU A 69 -2.77 7.06 1.21
CA GLU A 69 -1.77 7.36 2.24
C GLU A 69 -1.24 8.79 2.14
N THR A 70 -0.62 9.29 3.22
CA THR A 70 -0.49 10.73 3.47
C THR A 70 0.40 11.50 2.49
N TRP A 71 1.45 10.90 1.93
CA TRP A 71 2.62 11.68 1.47
C TRP A 71 3.19 11.34 0.08
N THR A 72 3.27 10.07 -0.25
CA THR A 72 3.67 9.51 -1.53
C THR A 72 2.53 9.61 -2.55
N ASN A 73 2.91 9.86 -3.80
CA ASN A 73 1.98 10.09 -4.89
C ASN A 73 2.15 9.01 -5.97
N GLY A 74 1.97 7.75 -5.58
CA GLY A 74 1.86 6.61 -6.49
C GLY A 74 3.02 5.62 -6.48
N TRP A 75 3.05 4.78 -7.50
CA TRP A 75 3.93 3.60 -7.54
C TRP A 75 5.41 3.94 -7.66
N GLY A 76 5.76 5.05 -8.32
CA GLY A 76 7.15 5.52 -8.45
C GLY A 76 7.80 5.76 -7.09
N ASP A 77 7.17 6.56 -6.23
CA ASP A 77 7.68 6.85 -4.89
C ASP A 77 7.83 5.59 -4.03
N THR A 78 6.87 4.68 -4.15
CA THR A 78 6.87 3.38 -3.47
C THR A 78 8.07 2.54 -3.88
N TRP A 79 8.33 2.47 -5.20
CA TRP A 79 9.49 1.76 -5.71
C TRP A 79 10.80 2.42 -5.30
N GLU A 80 10.88 3.75 -5.36
CA GLU A 80 12.06 4.50 -4.88
C GLU A 80 12.36 4.22 -3.41
N ALA A 81 11.34 4.15 -2.55
CA ALA A 81 11.52 3.79 -1.14
C ALA A 81 12.14 2.38 -0.99
N VAL A 82 11.60 1.38 -1.69
CA VAL A 82 12.10 -0.01 -1.60
C VAL A 82 13.50 -0.18 -2.21
N LYS A 83 13.79 0.49 -3.33
CA LYS A 83 15.16 0.55 -3.86
C LYS A 83 16.13 1.14 -2.84
N ARG A 84 15.73 2.20 -2.15
CA ARG A 84 16.55 2.85 -1.13
C ARG A 84 16.71 2.02 0.13
N VAL A 85 15.82 1.08 0.44
CA VAL A 85 15.99 0.12 1.55
C VAL A 85 17.14 -0.84 1.24
N ASP A 86 17.24 -1.31 0.00
CA ASP A 86 18.35 -2.14 -0.50
C ASP A 86 18.69 -3.36 0.40
N LYS A 87 17.67 -4.14 0.74
CA LYS A 87 17.81 -5.37 1.55
C LYS A 87 17.16 -6.55 0.86
N ALA A 88 17.83 -7.70 0.88
CA ALA A 88 17.34 -8.90 0.19
C ALA A 88 16.05 -9.46 0.81
N ASN A 89 15.82 -9.23 2.11
CA ASN A 89 14.62 -9.65 2.83
C ASN A 89 13.54 -8.57 2.89
N PHE A 90 13.66 -7.50 2.10
CA PHE A 90 12.66 -6.43 2.03
C PHE A 90 12.16 -6.26 0.59
N GLY A 91 10.84 -6.24 0.44
CA GLY A 91 10.13 -6.16 -0.83
C GLY A 91 8.82 -5.40 -0.74
N LEU A 92 7.94 -5.64 -1.71
CA LEU A 92 6.65 -4.99 -1.89
C LEU A 92 5.51 -5.99 -1.75
N CYS A 93 4.42 -5.51 -1.15
CA CYS A 93 3.09 -6.07 -1.34
C CYS A 93 2.44 -5.32 -2.51
N MET A 94 1.97 -6.07 -3.51
CA MET A 94 1.27 -5.51 -4.64
C MET A 94 -0.25 -5.66 -4.45
N ASP A 95 -0.91 -4.60 -3.99
CA ASP A 95 -2.37 -4.55 -3.87
C ASP A 95 -2.99 -3.96 -5.15
N THR A 96 -3.83 -4.75 -5.82
CA THR A 96 -4.42 -4.37 -7.12
C THR A 96 -5.36 -3.18 -7.02
N PHE A 97 -6.05 -2.99 -5.89
CA PHE A 97 -6.89 -1.82 -5.67
C PHE A 97 -6.02 -0.57 -5.48
N HIS A 98 -4.94 -0.65 -4.72
CA HIS A 98 -4.09 0.52 -4.52
C HIS A 98 -3.36 0.97 -5.78
N ILE A 99 -3.00 0.04 -6.65
CA ILE A 99 -2.49 0.36 -7.98
C ILE A 99 -3.56 1.05 -8.82
N THR A 100 -4.69 0.37 -9.04
CA THR A 100 -5.72 0.85 -9.98
C THR A 100 -6.48 2.07 -9.45
N GLY A 101 -6.63 2.19 -8.14
CA GLY A 101 -7.22 3.36 -7.49
C GLY A 101 -6.39 4.62 -7.66
N TRP A 102 -5.08 4.50 -7.90
CA TRP A 102 -4.22 5.64 -8.17
C TRP A 102 -4.16 6.00 -9.66
N SER A 103 -3.84 5.03 -10.53
CA SER A 103 -3.58 5.29 -11.96
C SER A 103 -4.80 5.19 -12.87
N TYR A 104 -5.92 4.65 -12.37
CA TYR A 104 -7.07 4.36 -13.23
C TYR A 104 -8.37 5.02 -12.73
N GLY A 105 -8.72 4.83 -11.47
CA GLY A 105 -10.03 5.23 -10.91
C GLY A 105 -10.17 6.72 -10.62
N ASP A 106 -11.14 7.38 -11.26
CA ASP A 106 -11.57 8.74 -10.92
C ASP A 106 -12.96 8.72 -10.29
N LEU A 107 -12.98 8.91 -8.97
CA LEU A 107 -14.22 8.91 -8.18
C LEU A 107 -15.10 10.13 -8.42
N THR A 108 -14.60 11.16 -9.10
CA THR A 108 -15.32 12.41 -9.35
C THR A 108 -15.87 12.51 -10.77
N ALA A 109 -15.41 11.65 -11.68
CA ALA A 109 -15.87 11.62 -13.06
C ALA A 109 -17.02 10.61 -13.26
N PRO A 110 -18.05 10.94 -14.06
CA PRO A 110 -19.09 9.97 -14.44
C PRO A 110 -18.57 8.71 -15.14
N SER A 111 -17.42 8.81 -15.80
CA SER A 111 -16.72 7.67 -16.42
C SER A 111 -16.20 6.67 -15.38
N GLY A 112 -15.97 7.09 -14.13
CA GLY A 112 -15.29 6.32 -13.08
C GLY A 112 -13.78 6.16 -13.31
N LYS A 113 -13.23 6.81 -14.34
CA LYS A 113 -11.82 6.68 -14.72
C LYS A 113 -11.23 8.00 -15.20
N PHE A 114 -9.93 8.18 -14.97
CA PHE A 114 -9.18 9.31 -15.52
C PHE A 114 -9.16 9.25 -17.06
N GLY A 115 -9.08 10.40 -17.70
CA GLY A 115 -8.99 10.49 -19.17
C GLY A 115 -7.74 9.80 -19.74
N HIS A 116 -6.66 9.73 -18.96
CA HIS A 116 -5.35 9.12 -19.29
C HIS A 116 -5.16 7.73 -18.67
N ALA A 117 -6.20 7.15 -18.06
CA ALA A 117 -6.11 5.94 -17.26
C ALA A 117 -5.52 4.72 -18.00
N ALA A 118 -5.77 4.60 -19.31
CA ALA A 118 -5.23 3.49 -20.09
C ALA A 118 -3.71 3.59 -20.27
N ASP A 119 -3.22 4.79 -20.61
CA ASP A 119 -1.80 5.03 -20.86
C ASP A 119 -0.98 4.88 -19.56
N GLU A 120 -1.46 5.45 -18.45
CA GLU A 120 -0.79 5.31 -17.14
C GLU A 120 -0.79 3.87 -16.60
N PHE A 121 -1.83 3.09 -16.94
CA PHE A 121 -1.89 1.69 -16.53
C PHE A 121 -0.86 0.83 -17.28
N ASP A 122 -0.67 1.06 -18.59
CA ASP A 122 0.36 0.37 -19.37
C ASP A 122 1.77 0.69 -18.84
N GLU A 123 2.04 1.95 -18.48
CA GLU A 123 3.30 2.34 -17.83
C GLU A 123 3.48 1.63 -16.47
N THR A 124 2.42 1.56 -15.67
CA THR A 124 2.43 0.86 -14.38
C THR A 124 2.76 -0.63 -14.55
N VAL A 125 2.15 -1.30 -15.52
CA VAL A 125 2.44 -2.72 -15.84
C VAL A 125 3.89 -2.89 -16.30
N GLY A 126 4.41 -1.95 -17.09
CA GLY A 126 5.82 -1.91 -17.47
C GLY A 126 6.75 -1.86 -16.25
N MET A 127 6.50 -0.95 -15.33
CA MET A 127 7.27 -0.82 -14.09
C MET A 127 7.19 -2.09 -13.22
N VAL A 128 6.00 -2.67 -13.06
CA VAL A 128 5.82 -3.91 -12.26
C VAL A 128 6.71 -5.04 -12.78
N ARG A 129 6.86 -5.18 -14.11
CA ARG A 129 7.72 -6.21 -14.71
C ARG A 129 9.21 -6.01 -14.40
N GLU A 130 9.66 -4.78 -14.22
CA GLU A 130 11.04 -4.48 -13.80
C GLU A 130 11.26 -4.76 -12.30
N ILE A 131 10.20 -4.68 -11.50
CA ILE A 131 10.22 -4.76 -10.04
C ILE A 131 10.02 -6.20 -9.52
N ASP A 132 9.64 -7.14 -10.38
CA ASP A 132 9.25 -8.52 -10.07
C ASP A 132 10.10 -9.21 -8.96
N PRO A 133 11.44 -9.17 -8.95
CA PRO A 133 12.25 -9.82 -7.90
C PRO A 133 12.01 -9.28 -6.47
N LYS A 134 11.40 -8.10 -6.35
CA LYS A 134 11.07 -7.44 -5.09
C LYS A 134 9.59 -7.56 -4.72
N ILE A 135 8.76 -8.16 -5.55
CA ILE A 135 7.36 -8.44 -5.21
C ILE A 135 7.31 -9.76 -4.44
N PHE A 136 7.03 -9.70 -3.14
CA PHE A 136 6.99 -10.91 -2.31
C PHE A 136 5.58 -11.48 -2.16
N TYR A 137 4.56 -10.64 -2.35
CA TYR A 137 3.17 -11.01 -2.17
C TYR A 137 2.28 -10.09 -3.02
N VAL A 138 1.20 -10.65 -3.57
CA VAL A 138 0.18 -9.92 -4.32
C VAL A 138 -1.14 -10.07 -3.57
N GLN A 139 -1.75 -8.94 -3.25
CA GLN A 139 -3.09 -8.88 -2.66
C GLN A 139 -4.08 -8.54 -3.77
N MET A 140 -4.94 -9.51 -4.10
CA MET A 140 -6.03 -9.27 -5.04
C MET A 140 -7.20 -8.64 -4.29
N VAL A 141 -7.48 -7.38 -4.62
CA VAL A 141 -8.60 -6.61 -4.08
C VAL A 141 -9.32 -5.95 -5.24
N ASP A 142 -10.64 -6.07 -5.23
CA ASP A 142 -11.52 -5.40 -6.17
C ASP A 142 -12.50 -4.47 -5.44
N MET A 143 -13.03 -3.51 -6.17
CA MET A 143 -13.94 -2.50 -5.66
C MET A 143 -15.10 -2.28 -6.61
N GLU A 144 -16.29 -2.13 -6.05
CA GLU A 144 -17.48 -1.77 -6.78
C GLU A 144 -17.26 -0.42 -7.48
N ARG A 145 -17.64 -0.36 -8.76
CA ARG A 145 -17.64 0.88 -9.50
C ARG A 145 -18.68 1.82 -8.91
N ILE A 146 -18.21 2.97 -8.43
CA ILE A 146 -19.08 4.06 -8.01
C ILE A 146 -19.78 4.66 -9.23
N VAL A 147 -21.09 4.41 -9.37
CA VAL A 147 -21.90 4.81 -10.55
C VAL A 147 -22.15 6.32 -10.60
N SER A 148 -22.29 6.97 -9.45
CA SER A 148 -22.51 8.41 -9.33
C SER A 148 -21.30 9.09 -8.70
N PRO A 149 -20.80 10.21 -9.24
CA PRO A 149 -19.60 10.87 -8.70
C PRO A 149 -19.60 11.03 -7.18
N LEU A 150 -18.52 10.60 -6.54
CA LEU A 150 -18.27 10.71 -5.10
C LEU A 150 -17.85 12.15 -4.76
N VAL A 151 -18.81 13.05 -4.87
CA VAL A 151 -18.68 14.48 -4.57
C VAL A 151 -19.60 14.88 -3.40
N LYS A 152 -19.54 16.15 -2.98
CA LYS A 152 -20.39 16.67 -1.89
C LYS A 152 -21.87 16.35 -2.16
N GLY A 153 -22.50 15.63 -1.22
CA GLY A 153 -23.89 15.16 -1.32
C GLY A 153 -24.03 13.67 -1.65
N HIS A 154 -22.96 13.00 -2.08
CA HIS A 154 -22.95 11.54 -2.23
C HIS A 154 -22.95 10.85 -0.86
N ALA A 155 -23.64 9.71 -0.72
CA ALA A 155 -23.81 8.99 0.55
C ALA A 155 -22.47 8.59 1.20
N PHE A 156 -21.47 8.25 0.38
CA PHE A 156 -20.12 7.89 0.84
C PHE A 156 -19.16 9.09 0.96
N CYS A 157 -19.57 10.30 0.58
CA CYS A 157 -18.70 11.48 0.66
C CYS A 157 -18.63 11.98 2.11
N VAL A 158 -17.43 11.93 2.69
CA VAL A 158 -17.15 12.43 4.04
C VAL A 158 -16.25 13.65 3.93
N GLU A 159 -16.69 14.80 4.47
CA GLU A 159 -15.94 16.05 4.42
C GLU A 159 -14.58 15.91 5.12
N GLY A 160 -13.52 16.39 4.47
CA GLY A 160 -12.15 16.29 4.96
C GLY A 160 -11.50 14.90 4.78
N GLN A 161 -12.23 13.88 4.35
CA GLN A 161 -11.70 12.55 4.06
C GLN A 161 -11.32 12.41 2.59
N ARG A 162 -10.22 11.70 2.30
CA ARG A 162 -9.87 11.33 0.94
C ARG A 162 -10.91 10.39 0.35
N LEU A 163 -11.35 10.66 -0.88
CA LEU A 163 -12.40 9.89 -1.55
C LEU A 163 -12.09 8.40 -1.65
N ARG A 164 -10.82 8.03 -1.83
CA ARG A 164 -10.40 6.63 -1.89
C ARG A 164 -10.50 5.88 -0.57
N ILE A 165 -10.47 6.58 0.58
CA ILE A 165 -10.81 5.97 1.88
C ILE A 165 -12.31 5.66 1.92
N SER A 166 -13.14 6.59 1.46
CA SER A 166 -14.58 6.37 1.34
C SER A 166 -14.90 5.22 0.40
N TRP A 167 -14.21 5.13 -0.74
CA TRP A 167 -14.35 4.03 -1.67
C TRP A 167 -13.98 2.71 -0.98
N SER A 168 -12.75 2.61 -0.47
CA SER A 168 -12.20 1.42 0.22
C SER A 168 -13.10 0.86 1.32
N ARG A 169 -13.81 1.73 2.05
CA ARG A 169 -14.67 1.32 3.17
C ARG A 169 -16.09 0.93 2.79
N ASN A 170 -16.63 1.46 1.70
CA ASN A 170 -18.07 1.35 1.40
C ASN A 170 -18.38 0.54 0.13
N ALA A 171 -17.38 0.24 -0.70
CA ALA A 171 -17.58 -0.41 -1.98
C ALA A 171 -16.57 -1.54 -2.20
N ARG A 172 -16.14 -2.22 -1.13
CA ARG A 172 -15.25 -3.38 -1.23
C ARG A 172 -16.10 -4.59 -1.63
N LEU A 173 -15.67 -5.27 -2.68
CA LEU A 173 -16.30 -6.52 -3.13
C LEU A 173 -15.58 -7.70 -2.49
N PHE A 174 -16.34 -8.62 -1.90
CA PHE A 174 -15.82 -9.95 -1.62
C PHE A 174 -15.88 -10.83 -2.87
N MET A 175 -14.88 -11.69 -3.04
CA MET A 175 -14.85 -12.61 -4.16
C MET A 175 -16.09 -13.51 -4.11
N TYR A 176 -16.87 -13.52 -5.20
CA TYR A 176 -18.17 -14.21 -5.32
C TYR A 176 -19.29 -13.66 -4.43
N GLU A 177 -19.20 -12.43 -3.96
CA GLU A 177 -20.34 -11.76 -3.35
C GLU A 177 -21.43 -11.56 -4.41
N GLU A 178 -22.61 -12.13 -4.16
CA GLU A 178 -23.84 -11.92 -4.92
C GLU A 178 -24.79 -11.08 -4.05
N ASP A 179 -25.56 -10.19 -4.66
CA ASP A 179 -26.53 -9.29 -3.99
C ASP A 179 -27.65 -10.04 -3.23
#